data_AF-A0AAD5EC74-F1
#
_entry.id   AF-A0AAD5EC74-F1
#
_cell.length_a   1.000
_cell.length_b   1.000
_cell.length_c   1.000
_cell.angle_alpha   90.00
_cell.angle_beta   90.00
_cell.angle_gamma   90.00
#
_symmetry.space_group_name_H-M   'P 1'
#
loop_
_entity.id
_entity.type
_entity.pdbx_description
1 polymer ?
#
loop_
_entity_poly.entity_id
_entity_poly.type
_entity_poly.pdbx_seq_one_letter_code
_entity_poly.pdbx_strand_id
1 'polypeptide(L)' 'FLEPVDTNIVTDYLNVIKNPMDFMTMRQKLESNQYPDMDAFKQDFQLICTNAKIYNAPDTPYWRNADKLE' A
#
# COMPACT_ATOMS: atom_id res chain seq x y z
N PHE A 1 5.79 -1.56 -2.11
CA PHE A 1 5.78 -1.09 -0.71
C PHE A 1 6.38 0.30 -0.61
N LEU A 2 7.66 0.48 -0.97
CA LEU A 2 8.34 1.77 -0.84
C LEU A 2 7.77 2.84 -1.78
N GLU A 3 7.64 2.49 -3.06
CA GLU A 3 7.15 3.39 -4.11
C GLU A 3 5.79 2.90 -4.67
N PRO A 4 5.02 3.79 -5.32
CA PRO A 4 3.81 3.42 -6.03
C PRO A 4 4.10 2.35 -7.10
N VAL A 5 3.11 1.50 -7.38
CA VAL A 5 3.20 0.56 -8.51
C VAL A 5 3.11 1.34 -9.82
N ASP A 6 4.06 1.15 -10.73
CA ASP A 6 3.99 1.73 -12.08
C ASP A 6 2.91 1.03 -12.91
N THR A 7 1.79 1.73 -13.11
CA THR A 7 0.62 1.21 -13.82
C THR A 7 0.79 1.17 -15.33
N ASN A 8 1.88 1.71 -15.88
CA ASN A 8 2.23 1.50 -17.29
C ASN A 8 2.87 0.13 -17.50
N ILE A 9 3.52 -0.41 -16.46
CA ILE A 9 4.13 -1.74 -16.46
C ILE A 9 3.13 -2.78 -15.97
N VAL A 10 2.46 -2.49 -14.86
CA VAL A 10 1.46 -3.37 -14.22
C VAL A 10 0.06 -2.85 -14.54
N THR A 11 -0.37 -3.07 -15.77
CA THR A 11 -1.54 -2.40 -16.38
C THR A 11 -2.88 -2.83 -15.79
N ASP A 12 -2.96 -3.98 -15.13
CA ASP A 12 -4.16 -4.49 -14.47
C ASP A 12 -4.29 -4.08 -13.01
N TYR A 13 -3.27 -3.46 -12.43
CA TYR A 13 -3.20 -3.17 -10.99
C TYR A 13 -4.41 -2.37 -10.49
N LEU A 14 -4.81 -1.32 -11.21
CA LEU A 14 -5.95 -0.46 -10.84
C LEU A 14 -7.32 -1.11 -11.11
N ASN A 15 -7.37 -2.19 -11.88
CA ASN A 15 -8.60 -2.97 -12.04
C ASN A 15 -8.91 -3.75 -10.75
N VAL A 16 -7.87 -4.18 -10.04
CA VAL A 16 -7.97 -4.96 -8.79
C VAL A 16 -7.94 -4.03 -7.57
N ILE A 17 -6.94 -3.15 -7.48
CA ILE A 17 -6.70 -2.27 -6.33
C ILE A 17 -7.34 -0.91 -6.54
N LYS A 18 -8.35 -0.59 -5.73
CA LYS A 18 -9.15 0.64 -5.87
C LYS A 18 -8.52 1.86 -5.21
N ASN A 19 -7.80 1.65 -4.12
CA ASN A 19 -7.13 2.72 -3.36
C ASN A 19 -5.65 2.34 -3.21
N PRO A 20 -4.79 2.61 -4.21
CA PRO A 20 -3.35 2.39 -4.10
C PRO A 20 -2.75 3.20 -2.94
N MET A 21 -1.75 2.64 -2.27
CA MET A 21 -0.97 3.31 -1.24
C MET A 21 0.43 2.69 -1.16
N ASP A 22 1.41 3.49 -0.75
CA ASP A 22 2.82 3.13 -0.60
C ASP A 22 3.49 4.06 0.43
N PHE A 23 4.69 3.68 0.90
CA PHE A 23 5.37 4.42 1.96
C PHE A 23 5.90 5.79 1.53
N MET A 24 6.21 6.00 0.24
CA MET A 24 6.59 7.33 -0.27
C MET A 24 5.40 8.28 -0.21
N THR A 25 4.21 7.82 -0.63
CA THR A 25 2.96 8.58 -0.51
C THR A 25 2.61 8.85 0.95
N MET A 26 2.72 7.86 1.85
CA MET A 26 2.51 8.09 3.29
C MET A 26 3.48 9.12 3.85
N ARG A 27 4.75 9.07 3.47
CA ARG A 27 5.75 10.06 3.89
C ARG A 27 5.37 11.47 3.43
N GLN A 28 4.96 11.64 2.18
CA GLN A 28 4.50 12.93 1.66
C GLN A 28 3.27 13.45 2.40
N LYS A 29 2.30 12.58 2.70
CA LYS A 29 1.11 12.92 3.52
C LYS A 29 1.51 13.37 4.92
N LEU A 30 2.46 12.69 5.55
CA LEU A 30 2.97 13.06 6.87
C LEU A 30 3.69 14.43 6.85
N GLU A 31 4.63 14.62 5.92
CA GLU A 31 5.39 15.88 5.77
C GLU A 31 4.46 17.07 5.41
N SER A 32 3.31 16.80 4.79
CA SER A 32 2.30 17.79 4.44
C SER A 32 1.18 17.95 5.48
N ASN A 33 1.31 17.35 6.68
CA ASN A 33 0.28 17.37 7.74
C ASN A 33 -1.12 16.90 7.27
N GLN A 34 -1.18 15.90 6.38
CA GLN A 34 -2.45 15.35 5.87
C GLN A 34 -3.01 14.22 6.74
N TYR A 35 -2.31 13.82 7.80
CA TYR A 35 -2.84 12.89 8.81
C TYR A 35 -3.43 13.69 9.97
N PRO A 36 -4.77 13.75 10.12
CA PRO A 36 -5.40 14.46 11.23
C PRO A 36 -5.11 13.79 12.59
N ASP A 37 -4.86 12.49 12.58
CA ASP A 37 -4.58 11.68 13.75
C ASP A 37 -3.77 10.42 13.39
N MET A 38 -3.41 9.65 14.42
CA MET A 38 -2.68 8.39 14.27
C MET A 38 -3.51 7.29 13.60
N ASP A 39 -4.84 7.34 13.69
CA ASP A 39 -5.71 6.33 13.08
C ASP A 39 -5.71 6.47 11.57
N ALA A 40 -5.74 7.70 11.03
CA ALA A 40 -5.59 7.95 9.61
C ALA A 40 -4.23 7.46 9.06
N PHE A 41 -3.15 7.65 9.82
CA PHE A 41 -1.83 7.09 9.47
C PHE A 41 -1.85 5.56 9.46
N LYS A 42 -2.45 4.94 10.49
CA LYS A 42 -2.57 3.50 10.60
C LYS A 42 -3.40 2.90 9.46
N GLN A 43 -4.48 3.56 9.05
CA GLN A 43 -5.32 3.11 7.94
C GLN A 43 -4.53 3.00 6.63
N ASP A 44 -3.69 3.99 6.31
CA ASP A 44 -2.84 3.92 5.11
C ASP A 44 -1.79 2.81 5.21
N PHE A 45 -1.20 2.60 6.39
CA PHE A 45 -0.28 1.48 6.62
C PHE A 45 -0.97 0.13 6.38
N GLN A 46 -2.17 -0.05 6.93
CA GLN A 46 -2.97 -1.25 6.73
C GLN A 46 -3.39 -1.41 5.26
N LEU A 47 -3.66 -0.32 4.56
CA LEU A 47 -4.00 -0.32 3.14
C LEU A 47 -2.85 -0.83 2.28
N ILE A 48 -1.59 -0.47 2.60
CA ILE A 48 -0.40 -1.01 1.95
C ILE A 48 -0.35 -2.54 2.07
N CYS A 49 -0.55 -3.08 3.29
CA CYS A 49 -0.50 -4.52 3.54
C CYS A 49 -1.68 -5.24 2.88
N THR A 50 -2.88 -4.68 3.01
CA THR A 50 -4.12 -5.24 2.43
C THR A 50 -4.05 -5.29 0.91
N ASN A 51 -3.62 -4.22 0.26
CA ASN A 51 -3.46 -4.18 -1.21
C ASN A 51 -2.45 -5.22 -1.70
N ALA A 52 -1.33 -5.38 -0.99
CA ALA A 52 -0.35 -6.41 -1.32
C ALA A 52 -0.94 -7.82 -1.18
N LYS A 53 -1.75 -8.09 -0.15
CA LYS A 53 -2.42 -9.38 0.05
C LYS A 53 -3.56 -9.64 -0.94
N ILE A 54 -4.25 -8.60 -1.42
CA ILE A 54 -5.32 -8.72 -2.43
C ILE A 54 -4.75 -9.00 -3.81
N TYR A 55 -3.70 -8.27 -4.21
CA TYR A 55 -3.17 -8.36 -5.57
C TYR A 55 -2.26 -9.57 -5.80
N ASN A 56 -1.50 -9.99 -4.78
CA ASN A 56 -0.51 -11.05 -4.91
C ASN A 56 -0.99 -12.37 -4.30
N ALA A 57 -0.57 -13.51 -4.86
CA ALA A 57 -0.92 -14.82 -4.29
C ALA A 57 -0.18 -15.10 -2.96
N PRO A 58 -0.76 -15.90 -2.04
CA PRO A 58 -0.20 -16.15 -0.69
C PRO A 58 1.20 -16.75 -0.63
N ASP A 59 1.63 -17.43 -1.69
CA ASP A 59 2.94 -18.05 -1.82
C ASP A 59 4.03 -17.06 -2.30
N THR A 60 3.64 -15.87 -2.74
CA THR A 60 4.59 -14.85 -3.19
C THR A 60 5.31 -14.17 -2.01
N PRO A 61 6.56 -13.70 -2.22
CA PRO A 61 7.26 -12.91 -1.22
C PRO A 61 6.51 -11.63 -0.82
N TYR A 62 5.78 -11.02 -1.77
CA TYR A 62 5.03 -9.78 -1.52
C TYR A 62 3.90 -10.00 -0.52
N TRP A 63 3.09 -11.04 -0.73
CA TRP A 63 2.02 -11.39 0.20
C TRP A 63 2.59 -11.75 1.58
N ARG A 64 3.61 -12.62 1.63
CA ARG A 64 4.22 -13.06 2.91
C ARG A 64 4.88 -11.92 3.68
N ASN A 65 5.47 -10.95 2.98
CA ASN A 65 6.06 -9.78 3.63
C ASN A 65 4.97 -8.85 4.18
N ALA A 66 3.85 -8.67 3.47
CA ALA A 66 2.71 -7.94 4.00
C ALA A 66 2.10 -8.64 5.22
N ASP A 67 2.10 -9.98 5.24
CA ASP A 67 1.62 -10.78 6.38
C ASP A 67 2.48 -10.66 7.64
N LYS A 68 3.80 -10.46 7.48
CA LYS A 68 4.71 -10.24 8.60
C LYS A 68 4.69 -8.82 9.17
N LEU A 69 4.19 -7.85 8.39
CA LEU A 69 4.14 -6.44 8.78
C LEU A 69 2.87 -6.08 9.57
N GLU A 70 1.86 -6.93 9.49
CA GLU A 70 0.59 -6.82 10.23
C GLU A 70 0.68 -7.53 11.59
#